data_AF-A0A3B4AT60-F1
#
_entry.id   AF-A0A3B4AT60-F1
#
_cell.length_a   1.000
_cell.length_b   1.000
_cell.length_c   1.000
_cell.angle_alpha   90.00
_cell.angle_beta   90.00
_cell.angle_gamma   90.00
#
_symmetry.space_group_name_H-M   'P 1'
#
loop_
_entity.id
_entity.type
_entity.pdbx_description
1 polymer ?
#
loop_
_entity_poly.entity_id
_entity_poly.type
_entity_poly.pdbx_seq_one_letter_code
_entity_poly.pdbx_strand_id
1 'polypeptide(L)'
;LPWHLIFLLSYVLLRDTDDCRSCLECSRDNGCVRCPERLFLFLQRDGMSQHGTCLLTCPAGHYEQKGKDMNRCLKCRSLDCEHCFSRDFCTKCKAGFQLYKGKCLSRCPLGTFPHHTDCLDHCLLASLGEWSEWSMCQRDGATCGYRWGKQSRTRGTSDNHTTSFCPLQAETQRCKLKKRCTPPKKERRKERKGLVTVKLTKINICEFTF
;
A
#
# COMPACT_ATOMS: atom_id res chain seq x y z
N LEU A 1 -30.61 -43.85 -4.25
CA LEU A 1 -29.29 -44.31 -4.73
C LEU A 1 -29.05 -44.14 -6.24
N PRO A 2 -30.01 -44.34 -7.18
CA PRO A 2 -29.69 -44.26 -8.62
C PRO A 2 -29.52 -42.82 -9.13
N TRP A 3 -30.10 -41.84 -8.45
CA TRP A 3 -30.05 -40.42 -8.86
C TRP A 3 -28.67 -39.79 -8.67
N HIS A 4 -27.91 -40.18 -7.63
CA HIS A 4 -26.53 -39.73 -7.45
C HIS A 4 -25.58 -40.32 -8.49
N LEU A 5 -25.77 -41.58 -8.90
CA LEU A 5 -25.00 -42.19 -9.98
C LEU A 5 -25.32 -41.57 -11.34
N ILE A 6 -26.58 -41.23 -11.61
CA ILE A 6 -26.98 -40.53 -12.84
C ILE A 6 -26.40 -39.10 -12.87
N PHE A 7 -26.39 -38.40 -11.73
CA PHE A 7 -25.73 -37.09 -11.62
C PHE A 7 -24.23 -37.17 -11.83
N LEU A 8 -23.55 -38.18 -11.25
CA LEU A 8 -22.11 -38.38 -11.45
C LEU A 8 -21.78 -38.80 -12.89
N LEU A 9 -22.57 -39.68 -13.50
CA LEU A 9 -22.41 -40.08 -14.91
C LEU A 9 -22.69 -38.93 -15.87
N SER A 10 -23.69 -38.08 -15.58
CA SER A 10 -23.94 -36.85 -16.35
C SER A 10 -22.78 -35.84 -16.20
N TYR A 11 -22.25 -35.67 -14.99
CA TYR A 11 -21.10 -34.78 -14.72
C TYR A 11 -19.79 -35.28 -15.36
N VAL A 12 -19.60 -36.60 -15.40
CA VAL A 12 -18.43 -37.25 -16.04
C VAL A 12 -18.57 -37.25 -17.56
N LEU A 13 -19.76 -37.52 -18.11
CA LEU A 13 -20.01 -37.47 -19.56
C LEU A 13 -20.04 -36.03 -20.11
N LEU A 14 -20.41 -35.02 -19.32
CA LEU A 14 -20.28 -33.61 -19.72
C LEU A 14 -18.81 -33.15 -19.73
N ARG A 15 -17.95 -33.65 -18.82
CA ARG A 15 -16.52 -33.30 -18.80
C ARG A 15 -15.81 -33.74 -20.08
N ASP A 16 -16.08 -34.94 -20.57
CA ASP A 16 -15.43 -35.50 -21.77
C ASP A 16 -15.77 -34.74 -23.08
N THR A 17 -16.92 -34.04 -23.13
CA THR A 17 -17.41 -33.42 -24.38
C THR A 17 -17.13 -31.92 -24.50
N ASP A 18 -16.77 -31.24 -23.41
CA ASP A 18 -16.52 -29.79 -23.42
C ASP A 18 -15.03 -29.44 -23.54
N ASP A 19 -14.13 -30.34 -23.11
CA ASP A 19 -12.67 -30.13 -23.15
C ASP A 19 -12.10 -30.00 -24.58
N CYS A 20 -12.79 -30.55 -25.59
CA CYS A 20 -12.35 -30.52 -27.00
C CYS A 20 -13.14 -29.62 -27.94
N ARG A 21 -14.15 -28.86 -27.47
CA ARG A 21 -14.90 -27.92 -28.34
C ARG A 21 -14.08 -26.71 -28.80
N SER A 22 -13.11 -26.28 -28.00
CA SER A 22 -12.27 -25.09 -28.26
C SER A 22 -10.84 -25.46 -28.69
N CYS A 23 -10.64 -26.69 -29.15
CA CYS A 23 -9.36 -27.28 -29.48
C CYS A 23 -9.19 -27.46 -31.01
N LEU A 24 -7.97 -27.27 -31.53
CA LEU A 24 -7.68 -27.54 -32.95
C LEU A 24 -7.42 -29.03 -33.21
N GLU A 25 -6.68 -29.68 -32.31
CA GLU A 25 -6.32 -31.09 -32.42
C GLU A 25 -6.58 -31.78 -31.08
N CYS A 26 -7.58 -32.66 -31.04
CA CYS A 26 -7.98 -33.40 -29.84
C CYS A 26 -7.67 -34.89 -29.98
N SER A 27 -7.17 -35.48 -28.89
CA SER A 27 -6.94 -36.91 -28.71
C SER A 27 -7.89 -37.45 -27.65
N ARG A 28 -8.41 -38.67 -27.85
CA ARG A 28 -9.34 -39.28 -26.88
C ARG A 28 -8.69 -39.53 -25.51
N ASP A 29 -7.42 -39.91 -25.49
CA ASP A 29 -6.73 -40.27 -24.25
C ASP A 29 -6.05 -39.07 -23.59
N ASN A 30 -5.54 -38.14 -24.40
CA ASN A 30 -4.73 -37.01 -23.94
C ASN A 30 -5.46 -35.66 -23.94
N GLY A 31 -6.73 -35.63 -24.36
CA GLY A 31 -7.49 -34.40 -24.50
C GLY A 31 -6.96 -33.51 -25.61
N CYS A 32 -7.03 -32.20 -25.42
CA CYS A 32 -6.54 -31.25 -26.39
C CYS A 32 -5.01 -31.24 -26.49
N VAL A 33 -4.50 -31.46 -27.70
CA VAL A 33 -3.06 -31.44 -28.01
C VAL A 33 -2.64 -30.07 -28.55
N ARG A 34 -3.53 -29.38 -29.27
CA ARG A 34 -3.24 -28.08 -29.90
C ARG A 34 -4.36 -27.07 -29.73
N CYS A 35 -4.02 -25.92 -29.15
CA CYS A 35 -4.94 -24.80 -28.96
C CYS A 35 -4.76 -23.72 -30.05
N PRO A 36 -5.81 -22.95 -30.36
CA PRO A 36 -5.71 -21.70 -31.11
C PRO A 36 -4.74 -20.71 -30.45
N GLU A 37 -4.11 -19.83 -31.22
CA GLU A 37 -3.11 -18.85 -30.74
C GLU A 37 -3.64 -17.87 -29.67
N ARG A 38 -4.95 -17.74 -29.51
CA ARG A 38 -5.58 -16.88 -28.49
C ARG A 38 -5.75 -17.58 -27.13
N LEU A 39 -5.61 -18.90 -27.09
CA LEU A 39 -5.80 -19.72 -25.90
C LEU A 39 -4.48 -20.33 -25.44
N PHE A 40 -4.42 -20.70 -24.16
CA PHE A 40 -3.30 -21.34 -23.52
C PHE A 40 -3.61 -22.81 -23.27
N LEU A 41 -2.69 -23.69 -23.69
CA LEU A 41 -2.77 -25.11 -23.38
C LEU A 41 -2.40 -25.34 -21.91
N PHE A 42 -3.33 -25.89 -21.15
CA PHE A 42 -3.14 -26.33 -19.77
C PHE A 42 -3.10 -27.86 -19.73
N LEU A 43 -2.03 -28.43 -19.18
CA LEU A 43 -1.87 -29.87 -19.03
C LEU A 43 -2.15 -30.27 -17.58
N GLN A 44 -3.25 -30.98 -17.37
CA GLN A 44 -3.60 -31.58 -16.09
C GLN A 44 -3.06 -33.00 -16.02
N ARG A 45 -2.29 -33.31 -14.98
CA ARG A 45 -1.78 -34.67 -14.74
C ARG A 45 -2.65 -35.36 -13.70
N ASP A 46 -3.21 -36.50 -14.06
CA ASP A 46 -3.94 -37.39 -13.16
C ASP A 46 -3.25 -38.76 -13.16
N GLY A 47 -2.45 -39.03 -12.13
CA GLY A 47 -1.58 -40.21 -12.09
C GLY A 47 -0.59 -40.29 -13.26
N MET A 48 -0.82 -41.26 -14.14
CA MET A 48 0.00 -41.52 -15.34
C MET A 48 -0.54 -40.84 -16.61
N SER A 49 -1.80 -40.40 -16.62
CA SER A 49 -2.38 -39.71 -17.77
C SER A 49 -2.13 -38.20 -17.70
N GLN A 50 -2.10 -37.58 -18.87
CA GLN A 50 -2.04 -36.14 -19.02
C GLN A 50 -3.16 -35.72 -19.96
N HIS A 51 -4.05 -34.85 -19.48
CA HIS A 51 -5.15 -34.33 -20.26
C HIS A 51 -4.92 -32.84 -20.53
N GLY A 52 -5.01 -32.44 -21.79
CA GLY A 52 -4.87 -31.05 -22.21
C GLY A 52 -6.21 -30.35 -22.34
N THR A 53 -6.30 -29.12 -21.84
CA THR A 53 -7.46 -28.25 -22.00
C THR A 53 -7.01 -26.86 -22.47
N CYS A 54 -7.76 -26.23 -23.37
CA CYS A 54 -7.49 -24.85 -23.79
C CYS A 54 -8.22 -23.84 -22.90
N LEU A 55 -7.47 -22.94 -22.27
CA LEU A 55 -8.02 -21.90 -21.39
C LEU A 55 -7.67 -20.51 -21.91
N LEU A 56 -8.55 -19.53 -21.64
CA LEU A 56 -8.25 -18.13 -21.94
C LEU A 56 -7.20 -17.56 -20.97
N THR A 57 -7.25 -17.99 -19.71
CA THR A 57 -6.39 -17.53 -18.63
C THR A 57 -5.94 -18.73 -17.81
N CYS A 58 -4.66 -18.77 -17.45
CA CYS A 58 -4.11 -19.88 -16.68
C CYS A 58 -4.62 -19.88 -15.22
N PRO A 59 -4.84 -21.07 -14.62
CA PRO A 59 -5.29 -21.19 -13.23
C PRO A 59 -4.19 -20.78 -12.24
N ALA A 60 -4.57 -20.60 -10.97
CA ALA A 60 -3.64 -20.25 -9.90
C ALA A 60 -2.45 -21.23 -9.81
N GLY A 61 -1.27 -20.70 -9.49
CA GLY A 61 0.00 -21.44 -9.48
C GLY A 61 0.60 -21.69 -10.87
N HIS A 62 0.01 -21.13 -11.93
CA HIS A 62 0.53 -21.19 -13.29
C HIS A 62 0.68 -19.79 -13.88
N TYR A 63 1.60 -19.66 -14.84
CA TYR A 63 1.79 -18.45 -15.62
C TYR A 63 1.64 -18.70 -17.12
N GLU A 64 1.26 -17.63 -17.80
CA GLU A 64 1.06 -17.60 -19.24
C GLU A 64 2.41 -17.48 -19.96
N GLN A 65 2.83 -18.57 -20.62
CA GLN A 65 4.00 -18.54 -21.47
C GLN A 65 3.57 -18.50 -22.93
N LYS A 66 3.89 -17.40 -23.61
CA LYS A 66 3.79 -17.32 -25.07
C LYS A 66 4.98 -18.07 -25.67
N GLY A 67 4.69 -19.16 -26.37
CA GLY A 67 5.68 -19.94 -27.10
C GLY A 67 5.73 -19.52 -28.56
N LYS A 68 6.79 -19.92 -29.26
CA LYS A 68 6.90 -19.69 -30.71
C LYS A 68 5.86 -20.48 -31.51
N ASP A 69 5.50 -21.65 -31.01
CA ASP A 69 4.58 -22.58 -31.69
C ASP A 69 3.18 -22.62 -31.08
N MET A 70 3.09 -22.50 -29.75
CA MET A 70 1.81 -22.48 -29.02
C MET A 70 1.97 -21.82 -27.64
N ASN A 71 0.88 -21.24 -27.14
CA ASN A 71 0.83 -20.69 -25.79
C ASN A 71 0.50 -21.79 -24.78
N ARG A 72 1.19 -21.78 -23.63
CA ARG A 72 1.05 -22.82 -22.61
C ARG A 72 0.96 -22.23 -21.21
N CYS A 73 0.23 -22.91 -20.34
CA CYS A 73 0.24 -22.65 -18.91
C CYS A 73 1.36 -23.47 -18.26
N LEU A 74 2.35 -22.79 -17.67
CA LEU A 74 3.46 -23.43 -16.98
C LEU A 74 3.37 -23.21 -15.48
N LYS A 75 3.77 -24.20 -14.69
CA LYS A 75 3.79 -24.09 -13.22
C LYS A 75 4.81 -23.07 -12.76
N CYS A 76 4.42 -22.25 -11.79
CA CYS A 76 5.34 -21.38 -11.06
C CYS A 76 6.43 -22.22 -10.36
N ARG A 77 7.65 -21.69 -10.23
CA ARG A 77 8.72 -22.36 -9.48
C ARG A 77 8.42 -22.44 -7.99
N SER A 78 7.86 -21.37 -7.43
CA SER A 78 7.54 -21.27 -6.02
C SER A 78 6.13 -21.79 -5.75
N LEU A 79 5.99 -22.75 -4.84
CA LEU A 79 4.70 -23.32 -4.43
C LEU A 79 3.88 -22.33 -3.58
N ASP A 80 4.54 -21.35 -2.97
CA ASP A 80 3.93 -20.32 -2.13
C ASP A 80 3.41 -19.12 -2.95
N CYS A 81 3.53 -19.20 -4.28
CA CYS A 81 3.06 -18.19 -5.22
C CYS A 81 1.65 -18.53 -5.72
N GLU A 82 0.74 -17.57 -5.67
CA GLU A 82 -0.62 -17.67 -6.23
C GLU A 82 -0.62 -17.32 -7.72
N HIS A 83 0.07 -16.24 -8.09
CA HIS A 83 0.25 -15.83 -9.48
C HIS A 83 1.71 -15.43 -9.73
N CYS A 84 2.31 -16.00 -10.78
CA CYS A 84 3.62 -15.61 -11.24
C CYS A 84 3.53 -15.02 -12.66
N PHE A 85 4.41 -14.06 -12.95
CA PHE A 85 4.57 -13.48 -14.28
C PHE A 85 5.51 -14.33 -15.14
N SER A 86 6.56 -14.87 -14.50
CA SER A 86 7.51 -15.78 -15.13
C SER A 86 7.84 -16.92 -14.19
N ARG A 87 8.62 -17.90 -14.66
CA ARG A 87 9.05 -19.05 -13.85
C ARG A 87 9.59 -18.65 -12.48
N ASP A 88 10.39 -17.59 -12.42
CA ASP A 88 11.11 -17.15 -11.22
C ASP A 88 10.52 -15.87 -10.57
N PHE A 89 9.58 -15.20 -11.24
CA PHE A 89 9.02 -13.93 -10.77
C PHE A 89 7.55 -14.07 -10.40
N CYS A 90 7.29 -14.09 -9.10
CA CYS A 90 5.96 -14.06 -8.51
C CYS A 90 5.40 -12.63 -8.45
N THR A 91 4.14 -12.46 -8.79
CA THR A 91 3.42 -11.18 -8.65
C THR A 91 2.49 -11.18 -7.44
N LYS A 92 1.97 -12.34 -7.03
CA LYS A 92 1.10 -12.48 -5.86
C LYS A 92 1.42 -13.74 -5.08
N CYS A 93 1.71 -13.57 -3.79
CA CYS A 93 1.95 -14.68 -2.87
C CYS A 93 0.67 -15.20 -2.23
N LYS A 94 0.68 -16.46 -1.80
CA LYS A 94 -0.38 -17.03 -0.97
C LYS A 94 -0.45 -16.32 0.38
N ALA A 95 -1.63 -16.36 1.01
CA ALA A 95 -1.84 -15.79 2.33
C ALA A 95 -0.82 -16.33 3.35
N GLY A 96 -0.24 -15.41 4.14
CA GLY A 96 0.80 -15.72 5.13
C GLY A 96 2.25 -15.59 4.61
N PHE A 97 2.46 -15.37 3.32
CA PHE A 97 3.77 -15.10 2.74
C PHE A 97 3.90 -13.64 2.32
N GLN A 98 5.11 -13.10 2.45
CA GLN A 98 5.47 -11.77 1.98
C GLN A 98 6.22 -11.84 0.64
N LEU A 99 5.86 -10.97 -0.29
CA LEU A 99 6.52 -10.82 -1.58
C LEU A 99 7.77 -9.95 -1.46
N TYR A 100 8.92 -10.49 -1.87
CA TYR A 100 10.18 -9.78 -1.91
C TYR A 100 10.93 -10.06 -3.21
N LYS A 101 11.17 -9.02 -4.03
CA LYS A 101 11.91 -9.12 -5.30
C LYS A 101 11.42 -10.28 -6.20
N GLY A 102 10.11 -10.47 -6.28
CA GLY A 102 9.48 -11.53 -7.07
C GLY A 102 9.49 -12.91 -6.42
N LYS A 103 9.83 -13.04 -5.13
CA LYS A 103 9.80 -14.31 -4.39
C LYS A 103 8.90 -14.21 -3.18
N CYS A 104 8.22 -15.29 -2.85
CA CYS A 104 7.41 -15.38 -1.64
C CYS A 104 8.25 -15.96 -0.51
N LEU A 105 8.29 -15.25 0.62
CA LEU A 105 9.05 -15.61 1.81
C LEU A 105 8.11 -15.61 3.03
N SER A 106 8.34 -16.50 3.99
CA SER A 106 7.55 -16.51 5.24
C SER A 106 7.90 -15.33 6.16
N ARG A 107 9.12 -14.82 6.08
CA ARG A 107 9.61 -13.64 6.80
C ARG A 107 10.48 -12.79 5.90
N CYS A 108 10.34 -11.47 6.00
CA CYS A 108 11.22 -10.53 5.33
C CYS A 108 12.70 -10.69 5.78
N PRO A 109 13.67 -10.62 4.85
CA PRO A 109 15.09 -10.67 5.18
C PRO A 109 15.55 -9.46 6.02
N LEU A 110 16.70 -9.60 6.68
CA LEU A 110 17.30 -8.53 7.49
C LEU A 110 17.50 -7.25 6.66
N GLY A 111 17.06 -6.12 7.21
CA GLY A 111 17.11 -4.82 6.53
C GLY A 111 15.89 -4.49 5.66
N THR A 112 14.89 -5.37 5.60
CA THR A 112 13.60 -5.10 4.95
C THR A 112 12.46 -5.16 5.94
N PHE A 113 11.37 -4.46 5.64
CA PHE A 113 10.21 -4.34 6.52
C PHE A 113 8.97 -4.97 5.89
N PRO A 114 8.18 -5.75 6.64
CA PRO A 114 6.90 -6.25 6.16
C PRO A 114 5.89 -5.10 6.12
N HIS A 115 5.35 -4.84 4.92
CA HIS A 115 4.29 -3.87 4.69
C HIS A 115 3.14 -4.53 3.94
N HIS A 116 2.04 -4.79 4.64
CA HIS A 116 0.93 -5.61 4.16
C HIS A 116 1.40 -6.98 3.65
N THR A 117 1.46 -7.18 2.33
CA THR A 117 1.87 -8.42 1.68
C THR A 117 3.29 -8.38 1.10
N ASP A 118 3.99 -7.26 1.20
CA ASP A 118 5.26 -7.04 0.51
C ASP A 118 6.38 -6.70 1.51
N CYS A 119 7.61 -7.08 1.17
CA CYS A 119 8.81 -6.67 1.90
C CYS A 119 9.44 -5.47 1.20
N LEU A 120 9.59 -4.35 1.92
CA LEU A 120 10.18 -3.14 1.38
C LEU A 120 11.63 -2.97 1.85
N ASP A 121 12.53 -2.67 0.91
CA ASP A 121 13.96 -2.38 1.15
C ASP A 121 14.18 -1.00 1.80
N HIS A 122 13.22 -0.07 1.68
CA HIS A 122 13.33 1.28 2.21
C HIS A 122 11.96 1.82 2.66
N CYS A 123 11.94 2.44 3.84
CA CYS A 123 10.80 3.15 4.43
C CYS A 123 10.34 4.41 3.66
N LEU A 124 10.95 4.72 2.51
CA LEU A 124 10.65 5.94 1.74
C LEU A 124 9.32 5.87 0.97
N LEU A 125 8.69 4.69 0.91
CA LEU A 125 7.44 4.46 0.16
C LEU A 125 6.19 4.25 1.04
N ALA A 126 6.34 4.15 2.36
CA ALA A 126 5.22 4.52 3.22
C ALA A 126 5.04 6.01 2.97
N SER A 127 3.83 6.45 2.60
CA SER A 127 3.52 7.86 2.37
C SER A 127 3.93 8.66 3.60
N LEU A 128 5.17 9.16 3.59
CA LEU A 128 5.71 9.98 4.66
C LEU A 128 4.76 11.17 4.72
N GLY A 129 4.09 11.32 5.87
CA GLY A 129 3.22 12.46 6.11
C GLY A 129 3.93 13.76 5.78
N GLU A 130 3.16 14.81 5.55
CA GLU A 130 3.69 16.13 5.26
C GLU A 130 4.71 16.55 6.32
N TRP A 131 5.74 17.30 5.90
CA TRP A 131 6.75 17.77 6.84
C TRP A 131 6.11 18.60 7.95
N SER A 132 6.54 18.40 9.19
CA SER A 132 6.19 19.33 10.25
C SER A 132 6.73 20.73 9.91
N GLU A 133 6.10 21.74 10.50
CA GLU A 133 6.65 23.10 10.52
C GLU A 133 8.08 23.11 11.10
N TRP A 134 8.88 24.08 10.66
CA TRP A 134 10.23 24.27 11.17
C TRP A 134 10.19 24.70 12.64
N SER A 135 11.02 24.06 13.47
CA SER A 135 11.22 24.51 14.85
C SER A 135 11.77 25.94 14.89
N MET A 136 11.61 26.61 16.04
CA MET A 136 12.23 27.92 16.24
C MET A 136 13.74 27.86 16.06
N CYS A 137 14.29 28.91 15.44
CA CYS A 137 15.74 29.05 15.27
C CYS A 137 16.42 29.21 16.63
N GLN A 138 17.33 28.29 16.98
CA GLN A 138 18.00 28.29 18.27
C GLN A 138 19.48 27.90 18.14
N ARG A 139 20.31 28.34 19.09
CA ARG A 139 21.67 27.85 19.31
C ARG A 139 21.89 27.70 20.80
N ASP A 140 22.24 26.49 21.26
CA ASP A 140 22.53 26.17 22.68
C ASP A 140 21.43 26.65 23.64
N GLY A 141 20.16 26.45 23.29
CA GLY A 141 19.04 26.91 24.12
C GLY A 141 18.63 28.38 23.90
N ALA A 142 19.39 29.20 23.17
CA ALA A 142 19.12 30.62 22.99
C ALA A 142 18.54 30.97 21.59
N THR A 143 17.49 31.78 21.57
CA THR A 143 16.83 32.30 20.34
C THR A 143 17.33 33.70 19.93
N CYS A 144 18.30 34.25 20.65
CA CYS A 144 18.94 35.52 20.37
C CYS A 144 20.38 35.53 20.95
N GLY A 145 21.18 36.54 20.64
CA GLY A 145 22.57 36.68 21.10
C GLY A 145 23.63 36.18 20.11
N TYR A 146 23.22 35.36 19.14
CA TYR A 146 24.09 34.82 18.10
C TYR A 146 23.72 35.34 16.70
N ARG A 147 24.63 35.22 15.73
CA ARG A 147 24.36 35.60 14.32
C ARG A 147 23.60 34.51 13.55
N TRP A 148 23.77 33.25 13.93
CA TRP A 148 23.24 32.09 13.21
C TRP A 148 22.80 31.00 14.19
N GLY A 149 21.67 30.35 13.93
CA GLY A 149 21.17 29.20 14.68
C GLY A 149 20.91 28.00 13.78
N LYS A 150 20.28 26.97 14.35
CA LYS A 150 19.74 25.83 13.62
C LYS A 150 18.24 25.72 13.92
N GLN A 151 17.50 25.28 12.91
CA GLN A 151 16.10 24.87 13.03
C GLN A 151 15.98 23.45 12.49
N SER A 152 15.09 22.66 13.08
CA SER A 152 14.85 21.27 12.70
C SER A 152 13.37 21.05 12.40
N ARG A 153 13.08 20.19 11.43
CA ARG A 153 11.72 19.67 11.19
C ARG A 153 11.76 18.16 11.13
N THR A 154 10.64 17.53 11.43
CA THR A 154 10.51 16.08 11.42
C THR A 154 9.33 15.66 10.54
N ARG A 155 9.44 14.52 9.88
CA ARG A 155 8.30 13.84 9.25
C ARG A 155 8.27 12.38 9.64
N GLY A 156 7.07 11.84 9.78
CA GLY A 156 6.83 10.46 10.15
C GLY A 156 5.37 10.08 9.95
N THR A 157 5.09 8.79 9.94
CA THR A 157 3.73 8.27 9.88
C THR A 157 3.07 8.42 11.24
N SER A 158 1.88 9.04 11.24
CA SER A 158 0.97 9.09 12.38
C SER A 158 -0.07 8.00 12.19
N ASP A 159 0.30 6.73 12.43
CA ASP A 159 -0.71 5.68 12.56
C ASP A 159 -0.51 4.94 13.88
N ASN A 160 -1.55 5.03 14.72
CA ASN A 160 -1.62 4.49 16.07
C ASN A 160 -1.94 2.98 16.10
N HIS A 161 -1.83 2.29 14.98
CA HIS A 161 -1.92 0.84 14.92
C HIS A 161 -0.74 0.28 14.14
N THR A 162 0.03 -0.57 14.81
CA THR A 162 1.34 -1.10 14.45
C THR A 162 2.48 -0.12 14.76
N THR A 163 3.29 -0.53 15.73
CA THR A 163 4.65 -0.06 16.02
C THR A 163 5.25 0.70 14.84
N SER A 164 5.55 1.99 15.03
CA SER A 164 6.12 2.83 13.99
C SER A 164 7.51 2.29 13.59
N PHE A 165 7.55 1.53 12.50
CA PHE A 165 8.74 0.80 12.05
C PHE A 165 9.61 1.58 11.07
N CYS A 166 9.31 2.86 10.83
CA CYS A 166 10.16 3.75 10.04
C CYS A 166 10.85 4.77 10.95
N PRO A 167 12.16 5.01 10.76
CA PRO A 167 12.85 6.03 11.52
C PRO A 167 12.25 7.42 11.22
N LEU A 168 11.93 8.17 12.27
CA LEU A 168 11.59 9.59 12.18
C LEU A 168 12.68 10.30 11.36
N GLN A 169 12.31 10.87 10.22
CA GLN A 169 13.24 11.64 9.41
C GLN A 169 13.30 13.06 9.96
N ALA A 170 14.47 13.47 10.42
CA ALA A 170 14.76 14.81 10.90
C ALA A 170 15.66 15.55 9.92
N GLU A 171 15.26 16.75 9.52
CA GLU A 171 16.06 17.64 8.68
C GLU A 171 16.45 18.88 9.49
N THR A 172 17.72 19.29 9.39
CA THR A 172 18.23 20.49 10.08
C THR A 172 18.73 21.52 9.09
N GLN A 173 18.31 22.77 9.23
CA GLN A 173 18.74 23.89 8.39
C GLN A 173 19.35 25.02 9.24
N ARG A 174 20.29 25.78 8.65
CA ARG A 174 20.83 27.01 9.25
C ARG A 174 19.84 28.17 9.10
N CYS A 175 19.67 28.94 10.17
CA CYS A 175 18.76 30.07 10.23
C CYS A 175 19.46 31.30 10.85
N LYS A 176 18.95 32.52 10.59
CA LYS A 176 19.51 33.76 11.14
C LYS A 176 18.92 34.06 12.52
N LEU A 177 19.78 34.38 13.48
CA LEU A 177 19.37 34.78 14.83
C LEU A 177 19.52 36.30 15.02
N LYS A 178 18.71 36.87 15.93
CA LYS A 178 18.87 38.27 16.35
C LYS A 178 20.10 38.37 17.25
N LYS A 179 21.10 39.14 16.83
CA LYS A 179 22.35 39.36 17.59
C LYS A 179 22.15 40.00 18.96
N ARG A 180 21.08 40.78 19.15
CA ARG A 180 20.74 41.42 20.44
C ARG A 180 19.46 40.83 20.98
N CYS A 181 19.52 40.32 22.21
CA CYS A 181 18.35 39.97 22.99
C CYS A 181 17.74 41.26 23.53
N THR A 182 16.58 41.67 22.99
CA THR A 182 15.80 42.71 23.66
C THR A 182 15.14 42.08 24.89
N PRO A 183 15.31 42.64 26.09
CA PRO A 183 14.52 42.20 27.23
C PRO A 183 13.03 42.39 26.92
N PRO A 184 12.13 41.54 27.46
CA PRO A 184 10.70 41.70 27.26
C PRO A 184 10.29 43.10 27.75
N LYS A 185 9.80 43.93 26.82
CA LYS A 185 9.24 45.24 27.17
C LYS A 185 7.99 44.99 28.00
N LYS A 186 8.01 45.35 29.29
CA LYS A 186 6.78 45.55 30.07
C LYS A 186 5.94 46.58 29.31
N GLU A 187 4.77 46.17 28.81
CA GLU A 187 3.81 47.09 28.17
C GLU A 187 3.40 48.17 29.16
N ARG A 188 3.89 49.40 28.96
CA ARG A 188 3.26 50.59 29.54
C ARG A 188 2.03 50.90 28.68
N ARG A 189 0.85 50.49 29.15
CA ARG A 189 -0.45 50.98 28.66
C ARG A 189 -0.45 52.52 28.69
N LYS A 190 -0.44 53.17 27.53
CA LYS A 190 -0.72 54.61 27.41
C LYS A 190 -2.24 54.80 27.38
N GLU A 191 -2.80 55.17 28.52
CA GLU A 191 -4.17 55.65 28.64
C GLU A 191 -4.29 57.01 27.95
N ARG A 192 -5.03 57.08 26.84
CA ARG A 192 -5.39 58.33 26.17
C ARG A 192 -6.61 58.93 26.87
N LYS A 193 -6.41 59.96 27.69
CA LYS A 193 -7.51 60.81 28.19
C LYS A 193 -7.99 61.72 27.06
N GLY A 194 -9.13 61.37 26.45
CA GLY A 194 -9.92 62.25 25.60
C GLY A 194 -11.14 62.72 26.37
N LEU A 195 -11.13 63.98 26.79
CA LEU A 195 -12.25 64.69 27.41
C LEU A 195 -13.26 65.02 26.31
N VAL A 196 -14.47 64.44 26.34
CA VAL A 196 -15.62 64.92 25.57
C VAL A 196 -16.79 65.11 26.54
N THR A 197 -17.37 66.29 26.46
CA THR A 197 -18.36 66.90 27.34
C THR A 197 -19.71 66.17 27.34
N VAL A 198 -20.28 65.96 28.52
CA VAL A 198 -21.62 65.39 28.72
C VAL A 198 -22.68 66.46 28.42
N LYS A 199 -23.55 66.23 27.44
CA LYS A 199 -24.85 66.92 27.35
C LYS A 199 -25.88 66.09 28.13
N LEU A 200 -26.32 66.62 29.26
CA LEU A 200 -27.44 66.10 30.05
C LEU A 200 -28.76 66.52 29.39
N THR A 201 -29.54 65.55 28.91
CA THR A 201 -30.99 65.73 28.69
C THR A 201 -31.75 64.87 29.69
N LYS A 202 -32.48 65.54 30.58
CA LYS A 202 -33.41 64.99 31.57
C LYS A 202 -34.42 64.04 30.91
N ILE A 203 -34.60 62.85 31.46
CA ILE A 203 -35.88 62.15 31.43
C ILE A 203 -36.17 61.69 32.86
N ASN A 204 -37.20 62.32 33.45
CA ASN A 204 -37.87 61.94 34.69
C ASN A 204 -38.75 60.71 34.42
N ILE A 205 -39.06 59.98 35.50
CA ILE A 205 -40.29 59.22 35.84
C ILE A 205 -39.80 58.15 36.85
N CYS A 206 -39.86 58.40 38.18
CA CYS A 206 -41.00 58.14 39.10
C CYS A 206 -41.61 56.75 38.85
N GLU A 207 -41.82 55.82 39.77
CA GLU A 207 -41.76 55.64 41.22
C GLU A 207 -41.65 54.11 41.40
N PHE A 208 -40.94 53.60 42.41
CA PHE A 208 -41.55 52.95 43.59
C PHE A 208 -42.87 52.22 43.29
N THR A 209 -42.95 50.90 43.46
CA THR A 209 -43.11 50.31 44.80
C THR A 209 -42.92 48.78 44.75
N PHE A 210 -42.27 48.30 45.83
CA PHE A 210 -42.45 47.04 46.57
C PHE A 210 -42.87 45.75 45.86
#